data_AF-A0A177WL45-F1
#
_entry.id   AF-A0A177WL45-F1
#
_cell.length_a   1.000
_cell.length_b   1.000
_cell.length_c   1.000
_cell.angle_alpha   90.00
_cell.angle_beta   90.00
_cell.angle_gamma   90.00
#
_symmetry.space_group_name_H-M   'P 1'
#
loop_
_entity.id
_entity.type
_entity.pdbx_description
1 polymer ?
#
loop_
_entity_poly.entity_id
_entity_poly.type
_entity_poly.pdbx_seq_one_letter_code
_entity_poly.pdbx_strand_id
1 'polypeptide(L)'
;MNGKRQLEATDPTSNKRRLRSANPVPIQNITHYPTFGETSVFHLVSTVTNEQPLPKGRSKFEQVLITLVGPTMLIAWKQWIESTLVPSLHQKATLHRREYNEKYMRGEISYIGLTIPETDKICKSWLHSVNVFIDQSFNSKANNLEPSLSKTTLKQLLTLSLYYSNQFEIKFAATYFWQSHIDEWMLTHPGYDLLALVFDAGLVNEWATCDSICARLTSKAVGHLMKTNPSVFDSIVASILEPWAINPEYNLWKRRAAIVTLIPLAATSSNTLRDTLTRMTTCVVKSPERFLQTAVGWSMRQLSVGHRDHVVEWAHSVGFDFMSMEALRSLCEKLPIHIRKELVMKMRAHRSSAAT
;
A
#
# COMPACT_ATOMS: atom_id res chain seq x y z
N MET A 1 -30.97 -27.87 64.25
CA MET A 1 -31.40 -26.94 63.17
C MET A 1 -30.54 -27.21 61.96
N ASN A 2 -31.13 -27.89 60.97
CA ASN A 2 -30.48 -28.36 59.75
C ASN A 2 -30.42 -27.24 58.70
N GLY A 3 -29.28 -27.10 58.03
CA GLY A 3 -29.10 -26.23 56.87
C GLY A 3 -28.09 -26.82 55.90
N LYS A 4 -28.43 -27.95 55.28
CA LYS A 4 -27.67 -28.55 54.16
C LYS A 4 -27.90 -27.69 52.90
N ARG A 5 -26.86 -27.07 52.34
CA ARG A 5 -26.85 -26.60 50.95
C ARG A 5 -26.29 -27.71 50.07
N GLN A 6 -27.14 -28.23 49.19
CA GLN A 6 -26.76 -29.12 48.10
C GLN A 6 -25.99 -28.33 47.05
N LEU A 7 -24.83 -28.85 46.63
CA LEU A 7 -24.11 -28.46 45.44
C LEU A 7 -24.61 -29.35 44.30
N GLU A 8 -25.36 -28.79 43.37
CA GLU A 8 -25.71 -29.46 42.11
C GLU A 8 -24.51 -29.41 41.15
N ALA A 9 -24.07 -30.59 40.74
CA ALA A 9 -23.10 -30.78 39.67
C ALA A 9 -23.79 -30.51 38.33
N THR A 10 -23.30 -29.52 37.59
CA THR A 10 -23.75 -29.25 36.21
C THR A 10 -22.84 -29.98 35.22
N ASP A 11 -23.49 -30.78 34.38
CA ASP A 11 -22.97 -31.62 33.31
C ASP A 11 -22.24 -30.79 32.23
N PRO A 12 -20.96 -31.09 31.87
CA PRO A 12 -20.20 -30.32 30.90
C PRO A 12 -20.49 -30.69 29.43
N THR A 13 -21.52 -31.47 29.11
CA THR A 13 -21.71 -32.03 27.76
C THR A 13 -22.87 -31.47 26.90
N SER A 14 -23.24 -30.19 27.06
CA SER A 14 -24.20 -29.56 26.12
C SER A 14 -23.92 -28.09 25.78
N ASN A 15 -22.92 -27.84 24.95
CA ASN A 15 -22.88 -26.59 24.19
C ASN A 15 -22.22 -26.76 22.82
N LYS A 16 -22.80 -27.62 21.97
CA LYS A 16 -22.59 -27.57 20.52
C LYS A 16 -23.32 -26.34 19.97
N ARG A 17 -22.73 -25.14 20.13
CA ARG A 17 -23.10 -23.97 19.34
C ARG A 17 -22.77 -24.28 17.88
N ARG A 18 -23.81 -24.61 17.10
CA ARG A 18 -23.76 -24.63 15.64
C ARG A 18 -23.26 -23.27 15.16
N LEU A 19 -22.03 -23.22 14.66
CA LEU A 19 -21.56 -22.17 13.76
C LEU A 19 -22.51 -22.18 12.56
N ARG A 20 -23.48 -21.27 12.57
CA ARG A 20 -24.28 -20.99 11.37
C ARG A 20 -23.29 -20.46 10.34
N SER A 21 -23.17 -21.16 9.22
CA SER A 21 -22.50 -20.67 8.02
C SER A 21 -23.10 -19.30 7.69
N ALA A 22 -22.33 -18.24 7.91
CA ALA A 22 -22.70 -16.93 7.43
C ALA A 22 -22.76 -17.03 5.90
N ASN A 23 -23.96 -16.87 5.35
CA ASN A 23 -24.11 -16.73 3.90
C ASN A 23 -23.17 -15.62 3.43
N PRO A 24 -22.40 -15.83 2.35
CA PRO A 24 -21.58 -14.77 1.79
C PRO A 24 -22.51 -13.60 1.48
N VAL A 25 -22.25 -12.45 2.11
CA VAL A 25 -22.89 -11.19 1.75
C VAL A 25 -22.63 -11.00 0.25
N PRO A 26 -23.67 -10.80 -0.58
CA PRO A 26 -23.46 -10.56 -2.00
C PRO A 26 -22.52 -9.35 -2.12
N ILE A 27 -21.38 -9.56 -2.78
CA ILE A 27 -20.47 -8.48 -3.14
C ILE A 27 -21.28 -7.60 -4.10
N GLN A 28 -21.92 -6.56 -3.57
CA GLN A 28 -22.39 -5.48 -4.41
C GLN A 28 -21.17 -4.96 -5.16
N ASN A 29 -21.29 -4.80 -6.47
CA ASN A 29 -20.30 -4.11 -7.28
C ASN A 29 -20.19 -2.68 -6.73
N ILE A 30 -19.28 -2.49 -5.75
CA ILE A 30 -18.92 -1.16 -5.27
C ILE A 30 -18.10 -0.54 -6.40
N THR A 31 -18.83 0.03 -7.34
CA THR A 31 -18.27 1.00 -8.27
C THR A 31 -18.00 2.22 -7.41
N HIS A 32 -16.78 2.31 -6.89
CA HIS A 32 -16.29 3.51 -6.23
C HIS A 32 -16.34 4.64 -7.26
N TYR A 33 -17.41 5.43 -7.22
CA TYR A 33 -17.43 6.73 -7.86
C TYR A 33 -17.03 7.74 -6.80
N PRO A 34 -15.84 8.33 -6.91
CA PRO A 34 -15.46 9.35 -5.96
C PRO A 34 -16.27 10.60 -6.26
N THR A 35 -16.78 11.25 -5.22
CA THR A 35 -17.28 12.62 -5.29
C THR A 35 -16.09 13.55 -5.45
N PHE A 36 -15.57 13.65 -6.67
CA PHE A 36 -14.43 14.50 -6.98
C PHE A 36 -14.89 15.96 -7.14
N GLY A 37 -14.11 16.88 -6.58
CA GLY A 37 -14.18 18.28 -7.02
C GLY A 37 -13.67 18.41 -8.46
N GLU A 38 -14.21 19.38 -9.19
CA GLU A 38 -13.93 19.68 -10.61
C GLU A 38 -12.44 19.98 -10.90
N THR A 39 -11.59 20.11 -9.88
CA THR A 39 -10.19 20.54 -10.00
C THR A 39 -9.15 19.44 -9.74
N SER A 40 -9.57 18.20 -9.47
CA SER A 40 -8.63 17.09 -9.22
C SER A 40 -8.02 16.52 -10.51
N VAL A 41 -6.80 15.97 -10.45
CA VAL A 41 -6.23 15.19 -11.57
C VAL A 41 -7.15 14.05 -12.01
N PHE A 42 -7.96 13.49 -11.10
CA PHE A 42 -8.94 12.47 -11.44
C PHE A 42 -10.07 12.96 -12.31
N HIS A 43 -10.63 14.12 -11.98
CA HIS A 43 -11.66 14.73 -12.81
C HIS A 43 -11.14 14.90 -14.24
N LEU A 44 -9.94 15.45 -14.37
CA LEU A 44 -9.22 15.59 -15.63
C LEU A 44 -8.95 14.26 -16.36
N VAL A 45 -8.44 13.25 -15.66
CA VAL A 45 -8.19 11.92 -16.24
C VAL A 45 -9.50 11.28 -16.72
N SER A 46 -10.59 11.45 -15.98
CA SER A 46 -11.90 10.88 -16.31
C SER A 46 -12.57 11.59 -17.50
N THR A 47 -12.45 12.92 -17.60
CA THR A 47 -12.98 13.68 -18.74
C THR A 47 -12.22 13.38 -20.03
N VAL A 48 -10.91 13.19 -19.95
CA VAL A 48 -10.10 12.81 -21.12
C VAL A 48 -10.42 11.43 -21.65
N THR A 49 -10.67 10.47 -20.76
CA THR A 49 -10.79 9.07 -21.18
C THR A 49 -12.18 8.74 -21.71
N ASN A 50 -13.23 9.52 -21.40
CA ASN A 50 -14.64 9.11 -21.61
C ASN A 50 -14.94 7.69 -21.09
N GLU A 51 -14.06 7.10 -20.28
CA GLU A 51 -14.10 5.73 -19.81
C GLU A 51 -14.23 5.73 -18.29
N GLN A 52 -15.22 4.97 -17.80
CA GLN A 52 -15.17 4.35 -16.49
C GLN A 52 -15.02 2.85 -16.76
N PRO A 53 -13.91 2.21 -16.35
CA PRO A 53 -12.93 2.63 -15.34
C PRO A 53 -11.71 3.39 -15.89
N LEU A 54 -10.99 4.08 -14.96
CA LEU A 54 -9.68 4.72 -15.16
C LEU A 54 -8.68 3.86 -15.96
N PRO A 55 -7.71 4.50 -16.65
CA PRO A 55 -6.79 3.78 -17.54
C PRO A 55 -5.97 2.76 -16.76
N LYS A 56 -6.18 1.47 -17.08
CA LYS A 56 -5.31 0.39 -16.64
C LYS A 56 -4.12 0.27 -17.58
N GLY A 57 -2.93 0.19 -16.99
CA GLY A 57 -1.68 0.00 -17.73
C GLY A 57 -1.03 1.29 -18.24
N ARG A 58 0.28 1.17 -18.46
CA ARG A 58 1.21 2.29 -18.65
C ARG A 58 0.94 3.11 -19.91
N SER A 59 0.64 2.47 -21.04
CA SER A 59 0.42 3.16 -22.31
C SER A 59 -0.87 4.01 -22.33
N LYS A 60 -1.96 3.48 -21.76
CA LYS A 60 -3.21 4.25 -21.60
C LYS A 60 -2.98 5.45 -20.70
N PHE A 61 -2.25 5.25 -19.60
CA PHE A 61 -1.91 6.33 -18.67
C PHE A 61 -1.05 7.43 -19.31
N GLU A 62 -0.06 7.06 -20.12
CA GLU A 62 0.75 8.01 -20.88
C GLU A 62 -0.09 8.83 -21.85
N GLN A 63 -1.01 8.21 -22.58
CA GLN A 63 -1.93 8.92 -23.47
C GLN A 63 -2.75 9.95 -22.69
N VAL A 64 -3.24 9.60 -21.49
CA VAL A 64 -3.97 10.57 -20.66
C VAL A 64 -3.09 11.73 -20.22
N LEU A 65 -1.86 11.47 -19.78
CA LEU A 65 -0.93 12.55 -19.46
C LEU A 65 -0.69 13.45 -20.67
N ILE A 66 -0.46 12.88 -21.86
CA ILE A 66 -0.25 13.64 -23.10
C ILE A 66 -1.47 14.53 -23.40
N THR A 67 -2.69 14.00 -23.26
CA THR A 67 -3.90 14.79 -23.51
C THR A 67 -4.08 15.91 -22.48
N LEU A 68 -3.76 15.67 -21.21
CA LEU A 68 -3.97 16.63 -20.13
C LEU A 68 -3.00 17.80 -20.13
N VAL A 69 -1.74 17.55 -20.41
CA VAL A 69 -0.69 18.57 -20.29
C VAL A 69 -0.06 18.96 -21.63
N GLY A 70 -0.35 18.20 -22.68
CA GLY A 70 0.29 18.31 -23.97
C GLY A 70 1.68 17.66 -23.99
N PRO A 71 2.12 17.12 -25.14
CA PRO A 71 3.44 16.50 -25.29
C PRO A 71 4.57 17.48 -24.98
N THR A 72 4.42 18.75 -25.35
CA THR A 72 5.41 19.80 -25.08
C THR A 72 5.68 19.99 -23.59
N MET A 73 4.64 19.91 -22.75
CA MET A 73 4.82 20.05 -21.29
C MET A 73 5.51 18.83 -20.71
N LEU A 74 5.13 17.62 -21.11
CA LEU A 74 5.79 16.40 -20.65
C LEU A 74 7.26 16.38 -21.05
N ILE A 75 7.59 16.80 -22.28
CA ILE A 75 8.97 16.93 -22.74
C ILE A 75 9.72 17.95 -21.87
N ALA A 76 9.13 19.13 -21.63
CA ALA A 76 9.75 20.14 -20.78
C ALA A 76 9.98 19.65 -19.34
N TRP A 77 9.02 18.92 -18.76
CA TRP A 77 9.16 18.32 -17.43
C TRP A 77 10.25 17.26 -17.40
N LYS A 78 10.28 16.37 -18.39
CA LYS A 78 11.33 15.37 -18.53
C LYS A 78 12.71 16.04 -18.62
N GLN A 79 12.88 17.01 -19.51
CA GLN A 79 14.14 17.77 -19.66
C GLN A 79 14.53 18.51 -18.38
N TRP A 80 13.56 19.05 -17.65
CA TRP A 80 13.83 19.70 -16.37
C TRP A 80 14.26 18.70 -15.30
N ILE A 81 13.62 17.53 -15.20
CA ILE A 81 14.05 16.44 -14.29
C ILE A 81 15.47 15.96 -14.66
N GLU A 82 15.73 15.76 -15.96
CA GLU A 82 17.03 15.33 -16.50
C GLU A 82 18.14 16.36 -16.29
N SER A 83 17.83 17.65 -16.22
CA SER A 83 18.82 18.71 -15.99
C SER A 83 19.00 19.09 -14.52
N THR A 84 18.04 18.80 -13.64
CA THR A 84 18.09 19.23 -12.23
C THR A 84 18.27 18.09 -11.22
N LEU A 85 17.55 16.97 -11.39
CA LEU A 85 17.59 15.85 -10.45
C LEU A 85 18.67 14.83 -10.85
N VAL A 86 18.64 14.39 -12.11
CA VAL A 86 19.48 13.30 -12.62
C VAL A 86 20.98 13.57 -12.44
N PRO A 87 21.53 14.78 -12.68
CA PRO A 87 22.95 15.05 -12.47
C PRO A 87 23.34 14.93 -11.00
N SER A 88 22.48 15.39 -10.09
CA SER A 88 22.68 15.29 -8.64
C SER A 88 22.70 13.83 -8.17
N LEU A 89 21.86 12.97 -8.76
CA LEU A 89 21.87 11.52 -8.50
C LEU A 89 23.16 10.88 -9.04
N HIS A 90 23.55 11.16 -10.29
CA HIS A 90 24.76 10.59 -10.88
C HIS A 90 26.05 11.00 -10.17
N GLN A 91 26.11 12.19 -9.57
CA GLN A 91 27.31 12.65 -8.84
C GLN A 91 27.76 11.69 -7.74
N LYS A 92 26.83 10.94 -7.13
CA LYS A 92 27.11 10.00 -6.03
C LYS A 92 26.87 8.54 -6.38
N ALA A 93 26.44 8.29 -7.60
CA ALA A 93 26.12 6.95 -8.07
C ALA A 93 27.40 6.13 -8.33
N THR A 94 27.32 4.82 -8.13
CA THR A 94 28.39 3.91 -8.54
C THR A 94 27.84 2.75 -9.35
N LEU A 95 28.60 2.32 -10.37
CA LEU A 95 28.24 1.16 -11.20
C LEU A 95 28.07 -0.10 -10.35
N HIS A 96 28.97 -0.32 -9.40
CA HIS A 96 28.90 -1.47 -8.50
C HIS A 96 27.58 -1.54 -7.71
N ARG A 97 27.10 -0.41 -7.16
CA ARG A 97 25.83 -0.36 -6.42
C ARG A 97 24.64 -0.56 -7.34
N ARG A 98 24.68 0.02 -8.54
CA ARG A 98 23.67 -0.19 -9.57
C ARG A 98 23.53 -1.67 -9.90
N GLU A 99 24.63 -2.33 -10.29
CA GLU A 99 24.63 -3.75 -10.65
C GLU A 99 24.17 -4.63 -9.50
N TYR A 100 24.62 -4.34 -8.27
CA TYR A 100 24.17 -5.05 -7.07
C TYR A 100 22.66 -4.93 -6.89
N ASN A 101 22.10 -3.71 -6.95
CA ASN A 101 20.67 -3.47 -6.74
C ASN A 101 19.82 -4.06 -7.88
N GLU A 102 20.23 -3.92 -9.14
CA GLU A 102 19.52 -4.50 -10.29
C GLU A 102 19.50 -6.03 -10.19
N LYS A 103 20.61 -6.66 -9.79
CA LYS A 103 20.66 -8.10 -9.52
C LYS A 103 19.77 -8.51 -8.34
N TYR A 104 19.80 -7.76 -7.25
CA TYR A 104 18.96 -8.01 -6.07
C TYR A 104 17.47 -7.92 -6.40
N MET A 105 17.10 -6.96 -7.23
CA MET A 105 15.74 -6.75 -7.74
C MET A 105 15.40 -7.61 -8.96
N ARG A 106 16.31 -8.51 -9.39
CA ARG A 106 16.12 -9.42 -10.52
C ARG A 106 15.75 -8.71 -11.84
N GLY A 107 16.21 -7.47 -12.01
CA GLY A 107 15.95 -6.66 -13.21
C GLY A 107 14.55 -6.04 -13.30
N GLU A 108 13.71 -6.12 -12.28
CA GLU A 108 12.33 -5.58 -12.31
C GLU A 108 12.28 -4.04 -12.39
N ILE A 109 13.36 -3.37 -11.99
CA ILE A 109 13.52 -1.91 -12.05
C ILE A 109 15.00 -1.54 -12.22
N SER A 110 15.27 -0.47 -12.95
CA SER A 110 16.63 0.05 -13.13
C SER A 110 17.06 0.90 -11.94
N TYR A 111 18.35 0.90 -11.65
CA TYR A 111 18.95 1.74 -10.61
C TYR A 111 19.94 2.72 -11.21
N ILE A 112 20.07 3.89 -10.58
CA ILE A 112 21.17 4.82 -10.86
C ILE A 112 22.42 4.35 -10.10
N GLY A 113 22.27 3.84 -8.88
CA GLY A 113 23.35 3.26 -8.08
C GLY A 113 23.63 3.99 -6.77
N LEU A 114 22.58 4.49 -6.10
CA LEU A 114 22.68 5.15 -4.80
C LEU A 114 22.15 4.26 -3.67
N THR A 115 22.56 4.60 -2.44
CA THR A 115 21.91 4.10 -1.23
C THR A 115 20.63 4.91 -0.94
N ILE A 116 19.72 4.36 -0.13
CA ILE A 116 18.52 5.08 0.31
C ILE A 116 18.85 6.39 1.05
N PRO A 117 19.81 6.45 2.01
CA PRO A 117 20.14 7.70 2.69
C PRO A 117 20.69 8.78 1.77
N GLU A 118 21.50 8.42 0.76
CA GLU A 118 22.00 9.38 -0.23
C GLU A 118 20.86 9.90 -1.11
N THR A 119 19.99 9.00 -1.57
CA THR A 119 18.81 9.35 -2.37
C THR A 119 17.88 10.28 -1.60
N ASP A 120 17.61 9.98 -0.32
CA ASP A 120 16.79 10.83 0.57
C ASP A 120 17.37 12.24 0.69
N LYS A 121 18.68 12.36 0.95
CA LYS A 121 19.36 13.65 1.04
C LYS A 121 19.25 14.46 -0.25
N ILE A 122 19.45 13.82 -1.41
CA ILE A 122 19.36 14.49 -2.71
C ILE A 122 17.92 14.93 -3.01
N CYS A 123 16.93 14.06 -2.81
CA CYS A 123 15.52 14.37 -3.04
C CYS A 123 15.05 15.52 -2.13
N LYS A 124 15.49 15.53 -0.86
CA LYS A 124 15.20 16.61 0.08
C LYS A 124 15.73 17.95 -0.40
N SER A 125 16.98 17.99 -0.87
CA SER A 125 17.59 19.22 -1.39
C SER A 125 16.93 19.67 -2.70
N TRP A 126 16.58 18.73 -3.58
CA TRP A 126 15.95 19.02 -4.87
C TRP A 126 14.52 19.57 -4.74
N LEU A 127 13.80 19.24 -3.65
CA LEU A 127 12.43 19.65 -3.40
C LEU A 127 12.21 21.18 -3.50
N HIS A 128 13.20 21.99 -3.09
CA HIS A 128 13.10 23.44 -3.21
C HIS A 128 13.02 23.88 -4.68
N SER A 129 13.84 23.30 -5.55
CA SER A 129 13.83 23.57 -6.99
C SER A 129 12.52 23.17 -7.65
N VAL A 130 11.86 22.11 -7.17
CA VAL A 130 10.54 21.69 -7.66
C VAL A 130 9.49 22.77 -7.45
N ASN A 131 9.45 23.39 -6.27
CA ASN A 131 8.46 24.43 -5.99
C ASN A 131 8.66 25.66 -6.88
N VAL A 132 9.91 26.10 -7.07
CA VAL A 132 10.25 27.19 -7.98
C VAL A 132 9.84 26.86 -9.41
N PHE A 133 10.12 25.64 -9.87
CA PHE A 133 9.74 25.20 -11.21
C PHE A 133 8.23 25.17 -11.42
N ILE A 134 7.47 24.68 -10.45
CA ILE A 134 6.00 24.68 -10.50
C ILE A 134 5.46 26.11 -10.52
N ASP A 135 6.04 27.02 -9.73
CA ASP A 135 5.64 28.44 -9.73
C ASP A 135 5.88 29.11 -11.08
N GLN A 136 7.04 28.86 -11.70
CA GLN A 136 7.35 29.37 -13.04
C GLN A 136 6.46 28.73 -14.11
N SER A 137 6.21 27.42 -14.04
CA SER A 137 5.34 26.70 -14.97
C SER A 137 3.89 27.17 -14.87
N PHE A 138 3.41 27.40 -13.65
CA PHE A 138 2.08 27.96 -13.40
C PHE A 138 2.00 29.38 -13.97
N ASN A 139 2.94 30.26 -13.65
CA ASN A 139 2.91 31.65 -14.12
C ASN A 139 3.06 31.79 -15.65
N SER A 140 3.78 30.89 -16.32
CA SER A 140 3.96 30.92 -17.78
C SER A 140 2.80 30.32 -18.57
N LYS A 141 1.98 29.45 -17.96
CA LYS A 141 0.92 28.70 -18.67
C LYS A 141 -0.49 28.83 -18.11
N ALA A 142 -0.68 29.38 -16.90
CA ALA A 142 -2.01 29.53 -16.27
C ALA A 142 -2.99 30.37 -17.11
N ASN A 143 -2.51 31.12 -18.10
CA ASN A 143 -3.36 31.94 -18.95
C ASN A 143 -3.78 31.27 -20.27
N ASN A 144 -3.22 30.12 -20.67
CA ASN A 144 -3.41 29.57 -22.03
C ASN A 144 -3.84 28.08 -22.11
N LEU A 145 -4.02 27.38 -20.98
CA LEU A 145 -4.54 26.02 -20.96
C LEU A 145 -6.01 26.03 -20.53
N GLU A 146 -6.89 25.53 -21.38
CA GLU A 146 -8.30 25.26 -21.09
C GLU A 146 -8.46 23.74 -20.83
N PRO A 147 -8.92 23.31 -19.64
CA PRO A 147 -9.25 24.10 -18.45
C PRO A 147 -7.99 24.57 -17.68
N SER A 148 -8.14 25.66 -16.91
CA SER A 148 -7.04 26.21 -16.12
C SER A 148 -6.58 25.19 -15.04
N LEU A 149 -5.33 24.74 -15.16
CA LEU A 149 -4.77 23.78 -14.22
C LEU A 149 -4.41 24.48 -12.91
N SER A 150 -4.93 23.99 -11.78
CA SER A 150 -4.52 24.49 -10.47
C SER A 150 -3.07 24.10 -10.15
N LYS A 151 -2.42 24.85 -9.26
CA LYS A 151 -1.06 24.52 -8.77
C LYS A 151 -1.00 23.12 -8.16
N THR A 152 -2.03 22.70 -7.41
CA THR A 152 -2.13 21.35 -6.85
C THR A 152 -2.19 20.29 -7.95
N THR A 153 -2.98 20.53 -8.99
CA THR A 153 -3.09 19.65 -10.16
C THR A 153 -1.73 19.49 -10.86
N LEU A 154 -0.98 20.58 -11.08
CA LEU A 154 0.36 20.52 -11.66
C LEU A 154 1.34 19.71 -10.81
N LYS A 155 1.31 19.87 -9.49
CA LYS A 155 2.14 19.08 -8.58
C LYS A 155 1.79 17.59 -8.63
N GLN A 156 0.50 17.26 -8.68
CA GLN A 156 0.04 15.86 -8.81
C GLN A 156 0.49 15.26 -10.15
N LEU A 157 0.36 16.00 -11.26
CA LEU A 157 0.80 15.56 -12.59
C LEU A 157 2.33 15.40 -12.67
N LEU A 158 3.11 16.28 -12.02
CA LEU A 158 4.57 16.11 -11.92
C LEU A 158 4.92 14.86 -11.11
N THR A 159 4.22 14.61 -9.99
CA THR A 159 4.40 13.40 -9.17
C THR A 159 4.18 12.14 -10.00
N LEU A 160 3.09 12.11 -10.77
CA LEU A 160 2.78 11.03 -11.70
C LEU A 160 3.85 10.84 -12.78
N SER A 161 4.37 11.94 -13.33
CA SER A 161 5.45 11.91 -14.34
C SER A 161 6.75 11.33 -13.78
N LEU A 162 7.07 11.59 -12.51
CA LEU A 162 8.22 10.96 -11.84
C LEU A 162 8.01 9.45 -11.64
N TYR A 163 6.82 9.00 -11.26
CA TYR A 163 6.50 7.57 -11.17
C TYR A 163 6.53 6.85 -12.52
N TYR A 164 6.33 7.58 -13.61
CA TYR A 164 6.47 7.03 -14.96
C TYR A 164 7.92 6.60 -15.25
N SER A 165 8.93 7.14 -14.57
CA SER A 165 10.33 6.71 -14.76
C SER A 165 10.52 5.22 -14.49
N ASN A 166 11.45 4.57 -15.21
CA ASN A 166 11.86 3.19 -14.90
C ASN A 166 13.04 3.10 -13.92
N GLN A 167 13.46 4.23 -13.35
CA GLN A 167 14.56 4.30 -12.40
C GLN A 167 14.02 4.43 -10.97
N PHE A 168 14.46 3.54 -10.08
CA PHE A 168 14.03 3.50 -8.68
C PHE A 168 14.23 4.85 -7.98
N GLU A 169 15.40 5.48 -8.11
CA GLU A 169 15.71 6.73 -7.43
C GLU A 169 14.82 7.90 -7.90
N ILE A 170 14.34 7.89 -9.15
CA ILE A 170 13.37 8.89 -9.64
C ILE A 170 11.97 8.61 -9.09
N LYS A 171 11.52 7.35 -9.03
CA LYS A 171 10.26 6.99 -8.35
C LYS A 171 10.32 7.32 -6.85
N PHE A 172 11.49 7.17 -6.23
CA PHE A 172 11.73 7.56 -4.86
C PHE A 172 11.61 9.08 -4.67
N ALA A 173 12.10 9.88 -5.62
CA ALA A 173 11.87 11.33 -5.63
C ALA A 173 10.38 11.68 -5.75
N ALA A 174 9.60 10.93 -6.54
CA ALA A 174 8.14 11.06 -6.60
C ALA A 174 7.49 10.84 -5.23
N THR A 175 7.91 9.76 -4.53
CA THR A 175 7.44 9.44 -3.18
C THR A 175 7.81 10.56 -2.20
N TYR A 176 9.01 11.12 -2.30
CA TYR A 176 9.47 12.21 -1.45
C TYR A 176 8.67 13.50 -1.70
N PHE A 177 8.42 13.83 -2.97
CA PHE A 177 7.65 15.01 -3.35
C PHE A 177 6.19 14.93 -2.90
N TRP A 178 5.57 13.75 -3.03
CA TRP A 178 4.24 13.53 -2.47
C TRP A 178 4.24 13.64 -0.95
N GLN A 179 5.28 13.13 -0.29
CA GLN A 179 5.38 13.19 1.17
C GLN A 179 5.38 14.63 1.70
N SER A 180 5.96 15.59 0.98
CA SER A 180 5.92 17.00 1.39
C SER A 180 4.53 17.64 1.28
N HIS A 181 3.55 16.93 0.70
CA HIS A 181 2.16 17.33 0.54
C HIS A 181 1.21 16.33 1.23
N ILE A 182 1.72 15.53 2.17
CA ILE A 182 0.95 14.46 2.81
C ILE A 182 -0.31 14.98 3.52
N ASP A 183 -0.20 16.14 4.17
CA ASP A 183 -1.32 16.76 4.91
C ASP A 183 -2.42 17.28 3.97
N GLU A 184 -2.04 17.70 2.77
CA GLU A 184 -2.96 18.19 1.73
C GLU A 184 -3.61 17.03 0.98
N TRP A 185 -2.83 16.01 0.61
CA TRP A 185 -3.28 15.00 -0.34
C TRP A 185 -3.78 13.73 0.35
N MET A 186 -3.07 13.22 1.37
CA MET A 186 -3.30 11.86 1.89
C MET A 186 -4.22 11.79 3.11
N LEU A 187 -4.68 12.93 3.63
CA LEU A 187 -5.60 12.97 4.77
C LEU A 187 -7.08 12.86 4.36
N THR A 188 -7.34 12.60 3.08
CA THR A 188 -8.69 12.48 2.49
C THR A 188 -8.74 11.33 1.49
N HIS A 189 -9.95 10.89 1.10
CA HIS A 189 -10.15 9.84 0.08
C HIS A 189 -9.45 10.15 -1.26
N PRO A 190 -9.53 11.39 -1.82
CA PRO A 190 -8.89 11.72 -3.10
C PRO A 190 -7.38 11.43 -3.19
N GLY A 191 -6.64 11.50 -2.08
CA GLY A 191 -5.21 11.12 -2.07
C GLY A 191 -5.00 9.65 -2.40
N TYR A 192 -5.88 8.79 -1.90
CA TYR A 192 -5.81 7.36 -2.18
C TYR A 192 -6.30 7.02 -3.58
N ASP A 193 -7.17 7.83 -4.18
CA ASP A 193 -7.50 7.69 -5.60
C ASP A 193 -6.24 7.92 -6.45
N LEU A 194 -5.46 8.98 -6.16
CA LEU A 194 -4.17 9.23 -6.83
C LEU A 194 -3.24 8.04 -6.73
N LEU A 195 -3.22 7.43 -5.55
CA LEU A 195 -2.40 6.26 -5.31
C LEU A 195 -2.93 5.02 -6.03
N ALA A 196 -4.25 4.82 -6.09
CA ALA A 196 -4.87 3.76 -6.88
C ALA A 196 -4.46 3.86 -8.34
N LEU A 197 -4.49 5.06 -8.92
CA LEU A 197 -4.08 5.27 -10.31
C LEU A 197 -2.61 4.89 -10.55
N VAL A 198 -1.71 5.22 -9.63
CA VAL A 198 -0.29 4.82 -9.71
C VAL A 198 -0.13 3.30 -9.76
N PHE A 199 -0.90 2.56 -8.95
CA PHE A 199 -0.90 1.10 -8.97
C PHE A 199 -1.59 0.54 -10.22
N ASP A 200 -2.77 1.04 -10.59
CA ASP A 200 -3.59 0.52 -11.69
C ASP A 200 -2.99 0.82 -13.07
N ALA A 201 -2.22 1.90 -13.18
CA ALA A 201 -1.39 2.21 -14.35
C ALA A 201 -0.14 1.30 -14.47
N GLY A 202 0.14 0.45 -13.47
CA GLY A 202 1.31 -0.43 -13.46
C GLY A 202 2.64 0.32 -13.27
N LEU A 203 2.61 1.53 -12.70
CA LEU A 203 3.82 2.30 -12.40
C LEU A 203 4.59 1.74 -11.20
N VAL A 204 3.94 0.90 -10.40
CA VAL A 204 4.55 0.12 -9.33
C VAL A 204 4.41 -1.36 -9.70
N ASN A 205 5.51 -1.95 -10.09
CA ASN A 205 5.62 -3.34 -10.52
C ASN A 205 6.57 -4.17 -9.64
N GLU A 206 7.09 -3.58 -8.56
CA GLU A 206 8.07 -4.20 -7.68
C GLU A 206 7.93 -3.73 -6.22
N TRP A 207 8.52 -4.49 -5.30
CA TRP A 207 8.28 -4.35 -3.86
C TRP A 207 8.98 -3.16 -3.22
N ALA A 208 10.13 -2.71 -3.73
CA ALA A 208 10.90 -1.60 -3.19
C ALA A 208 10.16 -0.26 -3.35
N THR A 209 9.57 0.03 -4.52
CA THR A 209 8.72 1.21 -4.72
C THR A 209 7.44 1.07 -3.92
N CYS A 210 6.78 -0.09 -3.95
CA CYS A 210 5.57 -0.36 -3.17
C CYS A 210 5.79 -0.09 -1.67
N ASP A 211 6.83 -0.67 -1.09
CA ASP A 211 7.13 -0.53 0.34
C ASP A 211 7.65 0.87 0.68
N SER A 212 8.34 1.55 -0.25
CA SER A 212 8.72 2.96 -0.09
C SER A 212 7.50 3.87 0.00
N ILE A 213 6.51 3.66 -0.87
CA ILE A 213 5.20 4.34 -0.80
C ILE A 213 4.57 4.07 0.57
N CYS A 214 4.51 2.82 1.01
CA CYS A 214 3.89 2.49 2.30
C CYS A 214 4.60 3.19 3.47
N ALA A 215 5.92 2.99 3.60
CA ALA A 215 6.69 3.50 4.72
C ALA A 215 6.71 5.03 4.79
N ARG A 216 6.71 5.72 3.65
CA ARG A 216 6.87 7.18 3.59
C ARG A 216 5.55 7.94 3.47
N LEU A 217 4.54 7.36 2.83
CA LEU A 217 3.27 8.01 2.53
C LEU A 217 2.15 7.40 3.37
N THR A 218 1.64 6.24 2.98
CA THR A 218 0.36 5.76 3.51
C THR A 218 0.44 5.44 4.99
N SER A 219 1.48 4.77 5.47
CA SER A 219 1.64 4.45 6.91
C SER A 219 1.73 5.70 7.77
N LYS A 220 2.38 6.76 7.27
CA LYS A 220 2.44 8.06 7.97
C LYS A 220 1.09 8.75 7.99
N ALA A 221 0.40 8.78 6.86
CA ALA A 221 -0.91 9.40 6.73
C ALA A 221 -1.94 8.72 7.64
N VAL A 222 -2.07 7.39 7.58
CA VAL A 222 -3.02 6.66 8.44
C VAL A 222 -2.63 6.75 9.91
N GLY A 223 -1.33 6.75 10.24
CA GLY A 223 -0.86 6.92 11.61
C GLY A 223 -1.14 8.32 12.17
N HIS A 224 -1.12 9.35 11.32
CA HIS A 224 -1.56 10.70 11.68
C HIS A 224 -3.08 10.73 11.89
N LEU A 225 -3.85 10.27 10.91
CA LEU A 225 -5.33 10.24 10.97
C LEU A 225 -5.85 9.46 12.17
N MET A 226 -5.26 8.31 12.49
CA MET A 226 -5.67 7.52 13.67
C MET A 226 -5.58 8.35 14.97
N LYS A 227 -4.66 9.32 15.04
CA LYS A 227 -4.47 10.19 16.21
C LYS A 227 -5.31 11.46 16.15
N THR A 228 -5.44 12.07 14.97
CA THR A 228 -6.02 13.41 14.82
C THR A 228 -7.44 13.39 14.30
N ASN A 229 -7.83 12.37 13.54
CA ASN A 229 -9.15 12.25 12.93
C ASN A 229 -9.58 10.77 12.76
N PRO A 230 -9.93 10.06 13.86
CA PRO A 230 -10.21 8.62 13.83
C PRO A 230 -11.35 8.20 12.89
N SER A 231 -12.39 9.04 12.72
CA SER A 231 -13.50 8.75 11.81
C SER A 231 -13.06 8.71 10.34
N VAL A 232 -12.14 9.61 9.95
CA VAL A 232 -11.55 9.61 8.61
C VAL A 232 -10.60 8.43 8.43
N PHE A 233 -9.82 8.08 9.46
CA PHE A 233 -9.02 6.85 9.47
C PHE A 233 -9.89 5.61 9.23
N ASP A 234 -10.95 5.43 10.01
CA ASP A 234 -11.86 4.28 9.89
C ASP A 234 -12.50 4.24 8.50
N SER A 235 -12.91 5.40 7.96
CA SER A 235 -13.47 5.52 6.62
C SER A 235 -12.48 5.10 5.52
N ILE A 236 -11.21 5.52 5.61
CA ILE A 236 -10.16 5.12 4.66
C ILE A 236 -9.88 3.62 4.75
N VAL A 237 -9.79 3.06 5.97
CA VAL A 237 -9.57 1.63 6.15
C VAL A 237 -10.71 0.84 5.52
N ALA A 238 -11.95 1.14 5.88
CA ALA A 238 -13.13 0.39 5.45
C ALA A 238 -13.44 0.55 3.96
N SER A 239 -13.26 1.76 3.40
CA SER A 239 -13.69 2.07 2.03
C SER A 239 -12.58 1.96 0.99
N ILE A 240 -11.31 1.93 1.39
CA ILE A 240 -10.19 1.92 0.46
C ILE A 240 -9.29 0.72 0.72
N LEU A 241 -8.59 0.71 1.88
CA LEU A 241 -7.52 -0.26 2.11
C LEU A 241 -8.06 -1.68 2.19
N GLU A 242 -9.16 -1.89 2.91
CA GLU A 242 -9.76 -3.21 2.99
C GLU A 242 -10.23 -3.74 1.64
N PRO A 243 -11.05 -3.02 0.84
CA PRO A 243 -11.39 -3.42 -0.52
C PRO A 243 -10.17 -3.73 -1.38
N TRP A 244 -9.13 -2.90 -1.29
CA TRP A 244 -7.87 -3.14 -2.01
C TRP A 244 -7.21 -4.45 -1.62
N ALA A 245 -7.23 -4.85 -0.35
CA ALA A 245 -6.62 -6.11 0.07
C ALA A 245 -7.46 -7.35 -0.33
N ILE A 246 -8.78 -7.29 -0.11
CA ILE A 246 -9.66 -8.48 -0.21
C ILE A 246 -10.03 -8.83 -1.65
N ASN A 247 -10.14 -7.84 -2.55
CA ASN A 247 -10.56 -8.10 -3.91
C ASN A 247 -9.39 -8.68 -4.74
N PRO A 248 -9.51 -9.93 -5.25
CA PRO A 248 -8.44 -10.57 -6.00
C PRO A 248 -8.19 -9.96 -7.38
N GLU A 249 -9.13 -9.18 -7.92
CA GLU A 249 -9.01 -8.50 -9.23
C GLU A 249 -8.04 -7.30 -9.19
N TYR A 250 -7.70 -6.80 -8.00
CA TYR A 250 -6.68 -5.76 -7.87
C TYR A 250 -5.28 -6.35 -8.04
N ASN A 251 -4.39 -5.54 -8.64
CA ASN A 251 -3.03 -5.97 -8.87
C ASN A 251 -2.29 -6.27 -7.55
N LEU A 252 -1.27 -7.13 -7.67
CA LEU A 252 -0.44 -7.62 -6.57
C LEU A 252 0.02 -6.50 -5.61
N TRP A 253 0.51 -5.39 -6.17
CA TRP A 253 1.15 -4.32 -5.41
C TRP A 253 0.13 -3.46 -4.66
N LYS A 254 -1.04 -3.21 -5.25
CA LYS A 254 -2.16 -2.53 -4.59
C LYS A 254 -2.67 -3.33 -3.38
N ARG A 255 -2.83 -4.65 -3.56
CA ARG A 255 -3.21 -5.58 -2.48
C ARG A 255 -2.16 -5.63 -1.37
N ARG A 256 -0.87 -5.67 -1.74
CA ARG A 256 0.25 -5.62 -0.78
C ARG A 256 0.25 -4.30 -0.01
N ALA A 257 0.13 -3.17 -0.70
CA ALA A 257 0.18 -1.85 -0.11
C ALA A 257 -0.92 -1.65 0.95
N ALA A 258 -2.13 -2.16 0.70
CA ALA A 258 -3.22 -2.13 1.66
C ALA A 258 -2.88 -2.78 3.00
N ILE A 259 -2.20 -3.94 2.98
CA ILE A 259 -1.75 -4.64 4.19
C ILE A 259 -0.57 -3.90 4.84
N VAL A 260 0.46 -3.58 4.05
CA VAL A 260 1.73 -3.03 4.56
C VAL A 260 1.52 -1.66 5.21
N THR A 261 0.59 -0.86 4.70
CA THR A 261 0.19 0.45 5.25
C THR A 261 -0.18 0.38 6.74
N LEU A 262 -0.83 -0.71 7.18
CA LEU A 262 -1.38 -0.84 8.52
C LEU A 262 -0.43 -1.54 9.51
N ILE A 263 0.67 -2.12 9.03
CA ILE A 263 1.64 -2.85 9.87
C ILE A 263 2.10 -2.01 11.08
N PRO A 264 2.54 -0.75 10.94
CA PRO A 264 3.04 0.02 12.08
C PRO A 264 2.01 0.23 13.20
N LEU A 265 0.71 0.11 12.89
CA LEU A 265 -0.40 0.30 13.84
C LEU A 265 -0.87 -1.01 14.48
N ALA A 266 -0.51 -2.17 13.92
CA ALA A 266 -1.06 -3.47 14.30
C ALA A 266 -0.79 -3.87 15.77
N ALA A 267 0.37 -3.53 16.31
CA ALA A 267 0.70 -3.91 17.70
C ALA A 267 -0.14 -3.18 18.75
N THR A 268 -0.60 -1.96 18.44
CA THR A 268 -1.38 -1.11 19.34
C THR A 268 -2.81 -0.92 18.84
N SER A 269 -3.26 -1.78 17.93
CA SER A 269 -4.56 -1.64 17.29
C SER A 269 -5.69 -1.92 18.28
N SER A 270 -6.82 -1.23 18.11
CA SER A 270 -8.08 -1.62 18.75
C SER A 270 -8.52 -3.01 18.28
N ASN A 271 -9.50 -3.61 18.97
CA ASN A 271 -10.11 -4.87 18.52
C ASN A 271 -10.72 -4.74 17.12
N THR A 272 -11.36 -3.61 16.82
CA THR A 272 -11.92 -3.35 15.48
C THR A 272 -10.85 -3.40 14.40
N LEU A 273 -9.74 -2.67 14.57
CA LEU A 273 -8.65 -2.68 13.59
C LEU A 273 -7.93 -4.03 13.52
N ARG A 274 -7.76 -4.73 14.65
CA ARG A 274 -7.26 -6.11 14.70
C ARG A 274 -8.13 -7.04 13.84
N ASP A 275 -9.45 -6.95 13.99
CA ASP A 275 -10.40 -7.82 13.28
C ASP A 275 -10.41 -7.50 11.79
N THR A 276 -10.37 -6.22 11.40
CA THR A 276 -10.20 -5.80 10.01
C THR A 276 -8.90 -6.32 9.40
N LEU A 277 -7.76 -6.16 10.07
CA LEU A 277 -6.47 -6.71 9.63
C LEU A 277 -6.52 -8.24 9.47
N THR A 278 -7.19 -8.93 10.40
CA THR A 278 -7.38 -10.38 10.35
C THR A 278 -8.23 -10.80 9.15
N ARG A 279 -9.28 -10.07 8.84
CA ARG A 279 -10.12 -10.31 7.65
C ARG A 279 -9.34 -10.06 6.36
N MET A 280 -8.64 -8.92 6.25
CA MET A 280 -7.81 -8.58 5.10
C MET A 280 -6.76 -9.67 4.83
N THR A 281 -6.00 -10.06 5.85
CA THR A 281 -4.96 -11.10 5.75
C THR A 281 -5.53 -12.50 5.48
N THR A 282 -6.70 -12.86 6.02
CA THR A 282 -7.42 -14.11 5.71
C THR A 282 -7.75 -14.23 4.22
N CYS A 283 -8.10 -13.10 3.58
CA CYS A 283 -8.34 -13.07 2.13
C CYS A 283 -7.02 -13.11 1.35
N VAL A 284 -6.03 -12.32 1.77
CA VAL A 284 -4.75 -12.17 1.06
C VAL A 284 -3.88 -13.43 1.13
N VAL A 285 -3.88 -14.16 2.25
CA VAL A 285 -3.05 -15.36 2.45
C VAL A 285 -3.42 -16.50 1.51
N LYS A 286 -4.61 -16.48 0.90
CA LYS A 286 -5.02 -17.47 -0.10
C LYS A 286 -4.27 -17.33 -1.43
N SER A 287 -3.64 -16.18 -1.67
CA SER A 287 -2.80 -16.00 -2.86
C SER A 287 -1.45 -16.70 -2.70
N PRO A 288 -1.00 -17.51 -3.67
CA PRO A 288 0.33 -18.14 -3.62
C PRO A 288 1.47 -17.13 -3.82
N GLU A 289 1.15 -15.90 -4.22
CA GLU A 289 2.14 -14.85 -4.51
C GLU A 289 3.02 -14.56 -3.30
N ARG A 290 4.34 -14.77 -3.46
CA ARG A 290 5.33 -14.63 -2.38
C ARG A 290 5.27 -13.25 -1.70
N PHE A 291 5.04 -12.19 -2.47
CA PHE A 291 4.96 -10.83 -1.93
C PHE A 291 3.67 -10.58 -1.13
N LEU A 292 2.56 -11.28 -1.39
CA LEU A 292 1.39 -11.23 -0.52
C LEU A 292 1.59 -12.07 0.73
N GLN A 293 2.19 -13.25 0.60
CA GLN A 293 2.54 -14.12 1.72
C GLN A 293 3.42 -13.40 2.75
N THR A 294 4.47 -12.74 2.28
CA THR A 294 5.36 -11.97 3.17
C THR A 294 4.66 -10.77 3.83
N ALA A 295 3.76 -10.07 3.12
CA ALA A 295 2.97 -8.99 3.71
C ALA A 295 2.06 -9.51 4.84
N VAL A 296 1.41 -10.66 4.64
CA VAL A 296 0.62 -11.34 5.68
C VAL A 296 1.50 -11.72 6.87
N GLY A 297 2.66 -12.35 6.61
CA GLY A 297 3.62 -12.73 7.65
C GLY A 297 4.07 -11.53 8.49
N TRP A 298 4.41 -10.40 7.86
CA TRP A 298 4.81 -9.18 8.56
C TRP A 298 3.67 -8.56 9.36
N SER A 299 2.46 -8.54 8.80
CA SER A 299 1.27 -8.04 9.48
C SER A 299 0.96 -8.85 10.72
N MET A 300 0.95 -10.19 10.60
CA MET A 300 0.66 -11.08 11.72
C MET A 300 1.77 -11.08 12.78
N ARG A 301 3.04 -10.99 12.35
CA ARG A 301 4.18 -10.78 13.27
C ARG A 301 4.00 -9.54 14.13
N GLN A 302 3.51 -8.46 13.54
CA GLN A 302 3.34 -7.20 14.26
C GLN A 302 2.06 -7.20 15.10
N LEU A 303 0.97 -7.77 14.59
CA LEU A 303 -0.28 -7.94 15.32
C LEU A 303 -0.10 -8.81 16.57
N SER A 304 0.74 -9.85 16.50
CA SER A 304 0.99 -10.77 17.63
C SER A 304 1.68 -10.12 18.82
N VAL A 305 2.23 -8.92 18.67
CA VAL A 305 2.83 -8.16 19.78
C VAL A 305 1.76 -7.70 20.77
N GLY A 306 0.59 -7.25 20.27
CA GLY A 306 -0.54 -6.81 21.10
C GLY A 306 -1.66 -7.83 21.23
N HIS A 307 -1.80 -8.73 20.25
CA HIS A 307 -2.94 -9.64 20.11
C HIS A 307 -2.47 -11.08 19.89
N ARG A 308 -1.53 -11.55 20.71
CA ARG A 308 -0.83 -12.83 20.54
C ARG A 308 -1.78 -14.01 20.36
N ASP A 309 -2.68 -14.21 21.31
CA ASP A 309 -3.51 -15.42 21.36
C ASP A 309 -4.48 -15.46 20.16
N HIS A 310 -4.99 -14.30 19.75
CA HIS A 310 -5.76 -14.13 18.52
C HIS A 310 -4.98 -14.53 17.26
N VAL A 311 -3.71 -14.11 17.14
CA VAL A 311 -2.87 -14.49 15.98
C VAL A 311 -2.53 -15.98 15.97
N VAL A 312 -2.30 -16.59 17.15
CA VAL A 312 -2.06 -18.04 17.27
C VAL A 312 -3.30 -18.83 16.85
N GLU A 313 -4.48 -18.42 17.30
CA GLU A 313 -5.75 -19.02 16.89
C GLU A 313 -6.01 -18.86 15.39
N TRP A 314 -5.76 -17.67 14.84
CA TRP A 314 -5.85 -17.43 13.40
C TRP A 314 -4.88 -18.30 12.59
N ALA A 315 -3.64 -18.48 13.07
CA ALA A 315 -2.66 -19.34 12.42
C ALA A 315 -3.14 -20.79 12.35
N HIS A 316 -3.78 -21.29 13.41
CA HIS A 316 -4.38 -22.63 13.44
C HIS A 316 -5.60 -22.78 12.52
N SER A 317 -6.46 -21.76 12.47
CA SER A 317 -7.75 -21.86 11.77
C SER A 317 -7.69 -21.54 10.27
N VAL A 318 -6.72 -20.73 9.86
CA VAL A 318 -6.57 -20.27 8.46
C VAL A 318 -5.14 -20.38 7.99
N GLY A 319 -4.18 -19.97 8.83
CA GLY A 319 -2.78 -19.86 8.43
C GLY A 319 -2.20 -21.18 7.92
N PHE A 320 -2.48 -22.31 8.57
CA PHE A 320 -1.87 -23.59 8.20
C PHE A 320 -2.25 -24.09 6.81
N ASP A 321 -3.46 -23.78 6.35
CA ASP A 321 -3.96 -24.21 5.04
C ASP A 321 -3.28 -23.43 3.90
N PHE A 322 -3.09 -22.12 4.08
CA PHE A 322 -2.75 -21.21 2.97
C PHE A 322 -1.39 -20.52 3.08
N MET A 323 -0.87 -20.36 4.31
CA MET A 323 0.36 -19.59 4.52
C MET A 323 1.58 -20.34 3.99
N SER A 324 2.56 -19.62 3.45
CA SER A 324 3.88 -20.19 3.12
C SER A 324 4.74 -20.41 4.36
N MET A 325 5.74 -21.28 4.28
CA MET A 325 6.71 -21.45 5.38
C MET A 325 7.52 -20.17 5.65
N GLU A 326 7.76 -19.35 4.63
CA GLU A 326 8.43 -18.04 4.79
C GLU A 326 7.56 -17.08 5.60
N ALA A 327 6.27 -17.00 5.26
CA ALA A 327 5.31 -16.18 5.98
C ALA A 327 5.11 -16.63 7.44
N LEU A 328 5.02 -17.96 7.70
CA LEU A 328 4.92 -18.48 9.08
C LEU A 328 6.17 -18.13 9.89
N ARG A 329 7.36 -18.31 9.31
CA ARG A 329 8.62 -17.97 10.01
C ARG A 329 8.63 -16.50 10.40
N SER A 330 8.16 -15.62 9.52
CA SER A 330 8.05 -14.20 9.83
C SER A 330 7.03 -13.94 10.94
N LEU A 331 5.82 -14.51 10.85
CA LEU A 331 4.80 -14.41 11.91
C LEU A 331 5.38 -14.78 13.28
N CYS A 332 6.13 -15.88 13.35
CA CYS A 332 6.68 -16.42 14.58
C CYS A 332 7.88 -15.66 15.18
N GLU A 333 8.42 -14.65 14.49
CA GLU A 333 9.67 -13.98 14.87
C GLU A 333 9.58 -13.30 16.25
N LYS A 334 8.41 -12.71 16.56
CA LYS A 334 8.15 -12.03 17.83
C LYS A 334 7.44 -12.90 18.87
N LEU A 335 7.15 -14.16 18.54
CA LEU A 335 6.50 -15.09 19.46
C LEU A 335 7.52 -15.77 20.41
N PRO A 336 7.10 -16.12 21.65
CA PRO A 336 7.87 -16.97 22.53
C PRO A 336 8.35 -18.24 21.83
N ILE A 337 9.57 -18.68 22.16
CA ILE A 337 10.23 -19.80 21.46
C ILE A 337 9.41 -21.09 21.48
N HIS A 338 8.68 -21.37 22.57
CA HIS A 338 7.84 -22.57 22.69
C HIS A 338 6.66 -22.52 21.72
N ILE A 339 5.93 -21.39 21.65
CA ILE A 339 4.81 -21.19 20.70
C ILE A 339 5.30 -21.29 19.25
N ARG A 340 6.45 -20.66 18.93
CA ARG A 340 7.04 -20.75 17.59
C ARG A 340 7.38 -22.19 17.20
N LYS A 341 8.00 -22.96 18.09
CA LYS A 341 8.32 -24.38 17.84
C LYS A 341 7.04 -25.19 17.61
N GLU A 342 6.03 -24.94 18.43
CA GLU A 342 4.72 -25.59 18.32
C GLU A 342 4.05 -25.30 16.97
N LEU A 343 3.93 -24.02 16.58
CA LEU A 343 3.30 -23.62 15.31
C LEU A 343 4.02 -24.23 14.10
N VAL A 344 5.36 -24.19 14.09
CA VAL A 344 6.16 -24.77 12.99
C VAL A 344 5.98 -26.30 12.91
N MET A 345 5.96 -26.98 14.06
CA MET A 345 5.74 -28.43 14.11
C MET A 345 4.34 -28.79 13.60
N LYS A 346 3.30 -28.12 14.11
CA LYS A 346 1.92 -28.38 13.72
C LYS A 346 1.66 -28.08 12.25
N MET A 347 2.22 -27.00 11.69
CA MET A 347 2.09 -26.71 10.25
C MET A 347 2.75 -27.78 9.37
N ARG A 348 3.90 -28.32 9.78
CA ARG A 348 4.56 -29.43 9.07
C ARG A 348 3.72 -30.71 9.10
N ALA A 349 3.17 -31.04 10.27
CA ALA A 349 2.28 -32.19 10.42
C ALA A 349 1.03 -32.04 9.55
N HIS A 350 0.38 -30.87 9.60
CA HIS A 350 -0.81 -30.56 8.80
C HIS A 350 -0.56 -30.70 7.28
N ARG A 351 0.57 -30.19 6.78
CA ARG A 351 0.95 -30.35 5.37
C ARG A 351 1.27 -31.79 4.98
N SER A 352 1.83 -32.57 5.90
CA SER A 352 2.12 -33.98 5.66
C SER A 352 0.82 -34.79 5.55
N SER A 353 -0.18 -34.50 6.40
CA SER A 353 -1.50 -35.14 6.34
C SER A 353 -2.35 -34.70 5.14
N ALA A 354 -2.11 -33.50 4.59
CA ALA A 354 -2.83 -33.02 3.41
C ALA A 354 -2.27 -33.58 2.09
N ALA A 355 -1.06 -34.17 2.12
CA ALA A 355 -0.39 -34.75 0.95
C ALA A 355 -0.65 -36.25 0.78
N THR A 356 -1.20 -36.90 1.81
CA THR A 356 -1.67 -38.30 1.81
C THR A 356 -3.15 -38.33 1.48
#